data_AF-A0A090MWA8-F1
#
_entry.id   AF-A0A090MWA8-F1
#
_cell.length_a   1.000
_cell.length_b   1.000
_cell.length_c   1.000
_cell.angle_alpha   90.00
_cell.angle_beta   90.00
_cell.angle_gamma   90.00
#
_symmetry.space_group_name_H-M   'P 1'
#
loop_
_entity.id
_entity.type
_entity.pdbx_description
1 polymer ?
#
loop_
_entity_poly.entity_id
_entity_poly.type
_entity_poly.pdbx_seq_one_letter_code
_entity_poly.pdbx_strand_id
1 'polypeptide(L)'
;METVNDQNKTGNEKLLIHSLDKEENINYFAMGESFETIRNEENPSQNIGFSRQFKFHKDDFKEVKKPAEILSPFEPMLTYHNFIAVYWKISLMFTKNNTFDVIVSYIGPTKKVNDIPKGSLGPNFFHKQTAPVSIKGNVKVGHKINDHFECCGDEQLTPMGTTVKVYVASNVVKKDDLDEILKTSDFLYLDVSIVINKDYFNIDNFVKNALGTGSGKNEMTLATVLRKEKHGTCDFVFTVGEASKNNAVDFFVHKSILSQTSPTLANIFSGTKTVSTDQLCIISNENRIVFPFLSENDMKIILTYLYSGDVELPKFDSYAKVGRVLSILVSKNDLLEIFKQWDQQMANFLLDLNRENDDEKMITATVKSLIAIYSAPFGALPLSKRISVAILASKINEYNVTQKNIFESQELRGIISRCNIDRQLNSVMEFKYHVICTKKEYVK
;
A
#
# COMPACT_ATOMS: atom_id res chain seq x y z
N MET A 1 -0.42 -32.88 2.47
CA MET A 1 -1.89 -33.03 2.55
C MET A 1 -2.45 -31.94 1.67
N GLU A 2 -2.93 -32.32 0.50
CA GLU A 2 -3.37 -31.43 -0.58
C GLU A 2 -4.65 -30.70 -0.17
N THR A 3 -4.67 -29.38 -0.31
CA THR A 3 -5.92 -28.60 -0.37
C THR A 3 -6.11 -28.17 -1.82
N VAL A 4 -6.96 -28.93 -2.50
CA VAL A 4 -7.53 -28.59 -3.81
C VAL A 4 -8.73 -27.64 -3.61
N ASN A 5 -8.88 -26.71 -4.56
CA ASN A 5 -10.00 -25.81 -4.86
C ASN A 5 -9.91 -24.36 -4.37
N ASP A 6 -9.63 -23.46 -5.32
CA ASP A 6 -10.67 -22.55 -5.82
C ASP A 6 -10.53 -22.39 -7.35
N GLN A 7 -11.41 -23.07 -8.08
CA GLN A 7 -11.54 -22.92 -9.53
C GLN A 7 -12.32 -21.63 -9.84
N ASN A 8 -11.64 -20.54 -10.17
CA ASN A 8 -12.28 -19.44 -10.89
C ASN A 8 -12.44 -19.83 -12.36
N LYS A 9 -13.63 -20.34 -12.71
CA LYS A 9 -14.04 -20.58 -14.10
C LYS A 9 -14.46 -19.27 -14.76
N THR A 10 -13.51 -18.52 -15.30
CA THR A 10 -13.78 -17.46 -16.29
C THR A 10 -12.71 -17.49 -17.38
N GLY A 11 -13.08 -17.96 -18.59
CA GLY A 11 -12.22 -17.92 -19.79
C GLY A 11 -11.20 -19.06 -19.90
N ASN A 12 -10.49 -19.14 -21.04
CA ASN A 12 -9.44 -20.14 -21.35
C ASN A 12 -8.23 -20.15 -20.38
N GLU A 13 -8.28 -19.39 -19.29
CA GLU A 13 -7.26 -19.35 -18.25
C GLU A 13 -7.49 -20.50 -17.25
N LYS A 14 -6.63 -21.51 -17.29
CA LYS A 14 -6.48 -22.45 -16.16
C LYS A 14 -5.46 -21.87 -15.19
N LEU A 15 -5.92 -21.20 -14.15
CA LEU A 15 -5.05 -20.75 -13.08
C LEU A 15 -4.66 -21.96 -12.22
N LEU A 16 -3.46 -22.50 -12.41
CA LEU A 16 -2.93 -23.55 -11.55
C LEU A 16 -2.12 -22.91 -10.42
N ILE A 17 -2.65 -23.05 -9.20
CA ILE A 17 -2.06 -22.51 -7.98
C ILE A 17 -1.08 -23.54 -7.45
N HIS A 18 0.20 -23.41 -7.80
CA HIS A 18 1.25 -24.03 -7.01
C HIS A 18 1.52 -23.14 -5.81
N SER A 19 1.18 -23.64 -4.62
CA SER A 19 1.63 -23.06 -3.36
C SER A 19 3.15 -23.16 -3.34
N LEU A 20 3.81 -22.01 -3.41
CA LEU A 20 5.26 -21.87 -3.24
C LEU A 20 5.68 -21.96 -1.76
N ASP A 21 4.76 -22.31 -0.85
CA ASP A 21 4.93 -22.22 0.62
C ASP A 21 6.00 -23.17 1.19
N LYS A 22 6.74 -23.88 0.33
CA LYS A 22 7.86 -24.76 0.70
C LYS A 22 9.14 -24.57 -0.12
N GLU A 23 9.24 -23.54 -0.95
CA GLU A 23 10.40 -23.41 -1.85
C GLU A 23 11.48 -22.44 -1.34
N GLU A 24 12.74 -22.90 -1.35
CA GLU A 24 13.94 -22.08 -1.16
C GLU A 24 14.04 -21.04 -2.29
N ASN A 25 13.58 -19.82 -2.02
CA ASN A 25 13.73 -18.71 -2.94
C ASN A 25 15.09 -18.03 -2.73
N ILE A 26 15.72 -17.60 -3.83
CA ILE A 26 16.98 -16.85 -3.75
C ILE A 26 16.72 -15.51 -3.06
N ASN A 27 17.34 -15.30 -1.90
CA ASN A 27 17.34 -14.01 -1.22
C ASN A 27 18.49 -13.14 -1.75
N TYR A 28 18.17 -12.17 -2.61
CA TYR A 28 19.16 -11.25 -3.18
C TYR A 28 19.62 -10.14 -2.20
N PHE A 29 19.03 -10.08 -0.99
CA PHE A 29 19.35 -9.13 0.08
C PHE A 29 19.70 -9.88 1.37
N ALA A 30 20.37 -11.04 1.23
CA ALA A 30 20.68 -11.95 2.34
C ALA A 30 21.70 -11.39 3.34
N MET A 31 22.45 -10.35 2.96
CA MET A 31 23.42 -9.70 3.86
C MET A 31 22.77 -8.59 4.70
N GLY A 32 21.44 -8.46 4.64
CA GLY A 32 20.71 -7.44 5.40
C GLY A 32 20.87 -6.06 4.79
N GLU A 33 21.02 -5.99 3.46
CA GLU A 33 21.08 -4.71 2.76
C GLU A 33 19.71 -4.02 2.79
N SER A 34 19.74 -2.69 2.71
CA SER A 34 18.53 -1.89 2.52
C SER A 34 17.89 -2.22 1.18
N PHE A 35 16.56 -2.17 1.12
CA PHE A 35 15.83 -2.33 -0.14
C PHE A 35 16.03 -1.19 -1.13
N GLU A 36 16.70 -0.10 -0.71
CA GLU A 36 17.12 0.96 -1.63
C GLU A 36 18.45 0.68 -2.32
N THR A 37 19.31 -0.19 -1.77
CA THR A 37 20.59 -0.58 -2.38
C THR A 37 20.38 -1.18 -3.76
N ILE A 38 21.16 -0.75 -4.75
CA ILE A 38 21.15 -1.29 -6.11
C ILE A 38 22.50 -1.98 -6.35
N ARG A 39 22.56 -3.19 -6.91
CA ARG A 39 23.87 -3.79 -7.21
C ARG A 39 24.57 -3.04 -8.35
N ASN A 40 25.91 -3.06 -8.33
CA ASN A 40 26.77 -2.35 -9.28
C ASN A 40 26.66 -0.81 -9.19
N GLU A 41 26.55 -0.23 -7.98
CA GLU A 41 26.48 1.24 -7.80
C GLU A 41 27.68 1.99 -8.36
N GLU A 42 28.85 1.34 -8.45
CA GLU A 42 30.07 1.84 -9.11
C GLU A 42 29.84 2.19 -10.59
N ASN A 43 28.80 1.65 -11.23
CA ASN A 43 28.43 1.91 -12.62
C ASN A 43 26.98 2.43 -12.70
N PRO A 44 26.71 3.65 -12.21
CA PRO A 44 25.36 4.18 -12.19
C PRO A 44 24.83 4.36 -13.62
N SER A 45 23.58 3.94 -13.83
CA SER A 45 22.88 4.06 -15.11
C SER A 45 21.51 4.68 -14.92
N GLN A 46 20.94 5.17 -16.02
CA GLN A 46 19.54 5.62 -16.08
C GLN A 46 18.55 4.46 -16.04
N ASN A 47 19.02 3.22 -16.16
CA ASN A 47 18.18 2.03 -16.19
C ASN A 47 18.47 1.13 -14.98
N ILE A 48 17.40 0.64 -14.35
CA ILE A 48 17.46 -0.36 -13.29
C ILE A 48 16.93 -1.67 -13.86
N GLY A 49 17.75 -2.71 -13.80
CA GLY A 49 17.40 -4.07 -14.11
C GLY A 49 16.84 -4.78 -12.89
N PHE A 50 15.72 -5.47 -13.09
CA PHE A 50 15.10 -6.34 -12.12
C PHE A 50 15.04 -7.74 -12.69
N SER A 51 15.50 -8.74 -11.95
CA SER A 51 15.49 -10.14 -12.40
C SER A 51 14.93 -11.07 -11.33
N ARG A 52 14.04 -11.98 -11.73
CA ARG A 52 13.51 -13.02 -10.85
C ARG A 52 13.43 -14.34 -11.59
N GLN A 53 13.88 -15.40 -10.93
CA GLN A 53 13.71 -16.77 -11.38
C GLN A 53 12.34 -17.30 -10.92
N PHE A 54 11.57 -17.82 -11.87
CA PHE A 54 10.35 -18.57 -11.64
C PHE A 54 10.58 -20.04 -11.97
N LYS A 55 9.73 -20.91 -11.44
CA LYS A 55 9.89 -22.35 -11.54
C LYS A 55 8.53 -23.00 -11.78
N PHE A 56 8.47 -23.95 -12.70
CA PHE A 56 7.29 -24.72 -13.05
C PHE A 56 7.61 -26.20 -12.93
N HIS A 57 6.75 -26.96 -12.26
CA HIS A 57 6.94 -28.39 -12.13
C HIS A 57 6.44 -29.11 -13.39
N LYS A 58 7.05 -30.26 -13.70
CA LYS A 58 6.67 -31.08 -14.86
C LYS A 58 5.18 -31.45 -14.90
N ASP A 59 4.54 -31.55 -13.74
CA ASP A 59 3.11 -31.89 -13.65
C ASP A 59 2.22 -30.75 -14.14
N ASP A 60 2.67 -29.49 -14.02
CA ASP A 60 1.94 -28.30 -14.46
C ASP A 60 1.70 -28.36 -15.98
N PHE A 61 2.67 -28.90 -16.71
CA PHE A 61 2.60 -29.06 -18.16
C PHE A 61 1.65 -30.18 -18.61
N LYS A 62 1.30 -31.14 -17.74
CA LYS A 62 0.30 -32.17 -18.05
C LYS A 62 -1.11 -31.60 -18.20
N GLU A 63 -1.35 -30.46 -17.58
CA GLU A 63 -2.62 -29.74 -17.64
C GLU A 63 -2.79 -28.91 -18.92
N VAL A 64 -1.68 -28.66 -19.64
CA VAL A 64 -1.62 -27.94 -20.92
C VAL A 64 -1.79 -28.92 -22.08
N LYS A 65 -3.02 -29.01 -22.58
CA LYS A 65 -3.47 -29.94 -23.62
C LYS A 65 -3.73 -29.25 -24.97
N LYS A 66 -3.99 -27.94 -24.98
CA LYS A 66 -4.38 -27.20 -26.19
C LYS A 66 -3.66 -25.85 -26.31
N PRO A 67 -3.42 -25.36 -27.53
CA PRO A 67 -2.93 -24.00 -27.74
C PRO A 67 -3.83 -22.96 -27.07
N ALA A 68 -3.23 -21.86 -26.64
CA ALA A 68 -3.79 -20.76 -25.84
C ALA A 68 -4.11 -21.10 -24.37
N GLU A 69 -3.81 -22.30 -23.89
CA GLU A 69 -3.79 -22.57 -22.45
C GLU A 69 -2.54 -21.95 -21.81
N ILE A 70 -2.71 -21.43 -20.60
CA ILE A 70 -1.73 -20.61 -19.89
C ILE A 70 -1.39 -21.24 -18.55
N LEU A 71 -0.10 -21.32 -18.24
CA LEU A 71 0.43 -21.56 -16.89
C LEU A 71 0.89 -20.23 -16.30
N SER A 72 0.73 -20.02 -14.99
CA SER A 72 1.22 -18.80 -14.34
C SER A 72 1.66 -19.13 -12.92
N PRO A 73 2.79 -18.59 -12.44
CA PRO A 73 3.14 -18.72 -11.04
C PRO A 73 2.12 -17.93 -10.20
N PHE A 74 1.84 -18.42 -9.00
CA PHE A 74 0.91 -17.75 -8.08
C PHE A 74 1.40 -16.35 -7.68
N GLU A 75 2.72 -16.23 -7.50
CA GLU A 75 3.38 -15.03 -7.01
C GLU A 75 3.87 -14.15 -8.19
N PRO A 76 3.43 -12.89 -8.31
CA PRO A 76 3.94 -11.98 -9.33
C PRO A 76 5.37 -11.52 -9.05
N MET A 77 6.05 -11.03 -10.08
CA MET A 77 7.30 -10.28 -9.92
C MET A 77 7.01 -8.89 -9.32
N LEU A 78 7.82 -8.43 -8.36
CA LEU A 78 7.75 -7.07 -7.83
C LEU A 78 8.99 -6.29 -8.24
N THR A 79 8.83 -5.24 -9.03
CA THR A 79 9.89 -4.25 -9.27
C THR A 79 9.70 -3.09 -8.30
N TYR A 80 10.67 -2.87 -7.43
CA TYR A 80 10.61 -1.88 -6.36
C TYR A 80 11.87 -1.02 -6.30
N HIS A 81 11.69 0.29 -6.22
CA HIS A 81 12.74 1.24 -5.82
C HIS A 81 12.10 2.54 -5.33
N ASN A 82 12.73 3.18 -4.34
CA ASN A 82 12.38 4.51 -3.85
C ASN A 82 10.88 4.64 -3.53
N PHE A 83 10.36 3.71 -2.73
CA PHE A 83 8.96 3.63 -2.31
C PHE A 83 7.92 3.40 -3.43
N ILE A 84 8.36 3.27 -4.69
CA ILE A 84 7.53 2.96 -5.85
C ILE A 84 7.64 1.47 -6.18
N ALA A 85 6.49 0.79 -6.14
CA ALA A 85 6.38 -0.64 -6.36
C ALA A 85 5.40 -0.95 -7.50
N VAL A 86 5.80 -1.85 -8.40
CA VAL A 86 5.00 -2.36 -9.52
C VAL A 86 5.07 -3.87 -9.56
N TYR A 87 3.91 -4.50 -9.71
CA TYR A 87 3.81 -5.93 -9.89
C TYR A 87 3.60 -6.29 -11.37
N TRP A 88 4.16 -7.43 -11.75
CA TRP A 88 4.08 -8.04 -13.08
C TRP A 88 3.59 -9.48 -12.97
N LYS A 89 2.51 -9.81 -13.70
CA LYS A 89 2.03 -11.19 -13.86
C LYS A 89 2.86 -11.85 -14.96
N ILE A 90 3.42 -13.00 -14.63
CA ILE A 90 4.18 -13.83 -15.57
C ILE A 90 3.29 -15.00 -15.97
N SER A 91 3.25 -15.29 -17.26
CA SER A 91 2.40 -16.35 -17.81
C SER A 91 3.13 -17.06 -18.93
N LEU A 92 3.05 -18.39 -18.96
CA LEU A 92 3.59 -19.22 -20.02
C LEU A 92 2.43 -19.76 -20.85
N MET A 93 2.36 -19.41 -22.14
CA MET A 93 1.26 -19.77 -23.03
C MET A 93 1.73 -20.78 -24.07
N PHE A 94 1.02 -21.89 -24.22
CA PHE A 94 1.28 -22.84 -25.30
C PHE A 94 0.69 -22.34 -26.63
N THR A 95 1.48 -22.32 -27.69
CA THR A 95 1.09 -21.72 -28.97
C THR A 95 0.68 -22.78 -30.01
N LYS A 96 0.09 -22.32 -31.11
CA LYS A 96 -0.23 -23.20 -32.25
C LYS A 96 1.01 -23.71 -32.99
N ASN A 97 2.17 -23.06 -32.80
CA ASN A 97 3.43 -23.42 -33.45
C ASN A 97 4.20 -24.50 -32.68
N ASN A 98 3.55 -25.17 -31.72
CA ASN A 98 4.16 -26.16 -30.83
C ASN A 98 5.32 -25.58 -30.00
N THR A 99 5.19 -24.30 -29.63
CA THR A 99 6.14 -23.57 -28.78
C THR A 99 5.43 -23.00 -27.56
N PHE A 100 6.20 -22.55 -26.57
CA PHE A 100 5.69 -21.75 -25.48
C PHE A 100 6.16 -20.31 -25.62
N ASP A 101 5.25 -19.37 -25.35
CA ASP A 101 5.52 -17.94 -25.25
C ASP A 101 5.46 -17.52 -23.78
N VAL A 102 6.34 -16.60 -23.36
CA VAL A 102 6.23 -15.96 -22.04
C VAL A 102 5.60 -14.59 -22.18
N ILE A 103 4.50 -14.40 -21.48
CA ILE A 103 3.73 -13.17 -21.39
C ILE A 103 4.03 -12.50 -20.04
N VAL A 104 4.51 -11.27 -20.09
CA VAL A 104 4.78 -10.40 -18.94
C VAL A 104 3.77 -9.26 -18.97
N SER A 105 2.83 -9.28 -18.04
CA SER A 105 1.72 -8.31 -17.98
C SER A 105 1.86 -7.38 -16.79
N TYR A 106 1.76 -6.08 -17.03
CA TYR A 106 1.63 -5.09 -15.97
C TYR A 106 0.29 -5.30 -15.25
N ILE A 107 0.36 -5.61 -13.95
CA ILE A 107 -0.82 -5.67 -13.08
C ILE A 107 -0.90 -4.46 -12.14
N GLY A 108 0.16 -3.67 -12.09
CA GLY A 108 0.21 -2.38 -11.43
C GLY A 108 0.63 -2.43 -9.97
N PRO A 109 0.27 -1.42 -9.16
CA PRO A 109 0.76 -1.27 -7.79
C PRO A 109 0.15 -2.27 -6.80
N THR A 110 -0.60 -3.27 -7.23
CA THR A 110 -1.14 -4.31 -6.33
C THR A 110 -1.00 -5.68 -6.97
N LYS A 111 -0.63 -6.69 -6.16
CA LYS A 111 -0.44 -8.09 -6.59
C LYS A 111 -1.71 -8.74 -7.15
N LYS A 112 -2.88 -8.32 -6.68
CA LYS A 112 -4.19 -8.74 -7.19
C LYS A 112 -5.12 -7.53 -7.28
N VAL A 113 -5.92 -7.48 -8.34
CA VAL A 113 -7.12 -6.64 -8.38
C VAL A 113 -8.15 -7.33 -7.50
N ASN A 114 -8.03 -7.18 -6.19
CA ASN A 114 -9.01 -7.77 -5.26
C ASN A 114 -10.35 -7.07 -5.39
N ASP A 115 -11.42 -7.80 -5.06
CA ASP A 115 -12.72 -7.18 -4.81
C ASP A 115 -12.57 -6.09 -3.77
N ILE A 116 -12.89 -4.88 -4.19
CA ILE A 116 -12.86 -3.67 -3.38
C ILE A 116 -13.87 -3.89 -2.23
N PRO A 117 -13.43 -3.92 -0.95
CA PRO A 117 -14.32 -4.26 0.16
C PRO A 117 -15.55 -3.35 0.17
N LYS A 118 -16.72 -3.90 0.50
CA LYS A 118 -17.96 -3.12 0.61
C LYS A 118 -17.76 -1.93 1.55
N GLY A 119 -18.06 -0.72 1.06
CA GLY A 119 -17.91 0.53 1.83
C GLY A 119 -16.51 1.15 1.82
N SER A 120 -15.58 0.65 1.02
CA SER A 120 -14.27 1.29 0.84
C SER A 120 -14.32 2.51 -0.08
N LEU A 121 -13.30 3.36 0.02
CA LEU A 121 -13.18 4.58 -0.79
C LEU A 121 -12.66 4.30 -2.19
N GLY A 122 -12.00 3.16 -2.38
CA GLY A 122 -11.38 2.77 -3.63
C GLY A 122 -10.28 1.74 -3.38
N PRO A 123 -9.54 1.40 -4.44
CA PRO A 123 -8.45 0.46 -4.31
C PRO A 123 -7.27 1.09 -3.56
N ASN A 124 -6.48 0.26 -2.90
CA ASN A 124 -5.35 0.69 -2.09
C ASN A 124 -4.10 0.94 -2.96
N PHE A 125 -4.19 1.86 -3.93
CA PHE A 125 -3.08 2.28 -4.78
C PHE A 125 -3.15 3.75 -5.20
N PHE A 126 -2.02 4.32 -5.64
CA PHE A 126 -1.96 5.72 -6.09
C PHE A 126 -2.68 5.84 -7.42
N HIS A 127 -3.77 6.61 -7.47
CA HIS A 127 -4.54 6.84 -8.70
C HIS A 127 -3.70 7.44 -9.85
N LYS A 128 -2.53 8.01 -9.57
CA LYS A 128 -1.60 8.57 -10.57
C LYS A 128 -0.54 7.61 -11.06
N GLN A 129 -0.30 6.49 -10.37
CA GLN A 129 0.74 5.56 -10.79
C GLN A 129 0.24 4.78 -12.00
N THR A 130 0.79 5.10 -13.16
CA THR A 130 0.50 4.45 -14.44
C THR A 130 1.58 3.42 -14.76
N ALA A 131 1.40 2.64 -15.84
CA ALA A 131 2.45 1.73 -16.29
C ALA A 131 3.69 2.52 -16.75
N PRO A 132 4.91 1.97 -16.62
CA PRO A 132 6.09 2.56 -17.24
C PRO A 132 5.87 2.75 -18.74
N VAL A 133 6.35 3.87 -19.30
CA VAL A 133 6.18 4.24 -20.72
C VAL A 133 6.65 3.12 -21.66
N SER A 134 7.76 2.49 -21.31
CA SER A 134 8.30 1.31 -21.97
C SER A 134 9.12 0.51 -20.98
N ILE A 135 9.18 -0.80 -21.16
CA ILE A 135 10.22 -1.63 -20.54
C ILE A 135 11.07 -2.28 -21.63
N LYS A 136 12.31 -2.62 -21.27
CA LYS A 136 13.12 -3.58 -22.01
C LYS A 136 13.29 -4.83 -21.15
N GLY A 137 13.86 -5.88 -21.71
CA GLY A 137 14.20 -7.08 -20.95
C GLY A 137 14.15 -8.32 -21.80
N ASN A 138 14.39 -9.45 -21.17
CA ASN A 138 14.43 -10.75 -21.81
C ASN A 138 13.97 -11.82 -20.84
N VAL A 139 13.64 -12.97 -21.40
CA VAL A 139 13.30 -14.18 -20.65
C VAL A 139 14.25 -15.27 -21.08
N LYS A 140 14.98 -15.82 -20.11
CA LYS A 140 15.76 -17.02 -20.28
C LYS A 140 14.99 -18.21 -19.73
N VAL A 141 15.00 -19.30 -20.48
CA VAL A 141 14.33 -20.54 -20.12
C VAL A 141 15.36 -21.66 -20.07
N GLY A 142 15.25 -22.52 -19.06
CA GLY A 142 16.23 -23.56 -18.86
C GLY A 142 15.88 -24.51 -17.73
N HIS A 143 16.80 -25.40 -17.43
CA HIS A 143 16.73 -26.31 -16.29
C HIS A 143 18.03 -26.31 -15.50
N LYS A 144 18.03 -26.91 -14.31
CA LYS A 144 19.23 -27.02 -13.49
C LYS A 144 19.79 -28.44 -13.54
N ILE A 145 21.08 -28.56 -13.81
CA ILE A 145 21.86 -29.80 -13.66
C ILE A 145 22.97 -29.51 -12.64
N ASN A 146 23.02 -30.25 -11.52
CA ASN A 146 24.00 -30.03 -10.45
C ASN A 146 24.09 -28.54 -10.04
N ASP A 147 22.93 -27.91 -9.82
CA ASP A 147 22.76 -26.48 -9.51
C ASP A 147 23.23 -25.47 -10.57
N HIS A 148 23.70 -25.92 -11.73
CA HIS A 148 24.03 -25.05 -12.86
C HIS A 148 22.82 -24.87 -13.77
N PHE A 149 22.48 -23.62 -14.06
CA PHE A 149 21.38 -23.28 -14.98
C PHE A 149 21.85 -23.45 -16.43
N GLU A 150 21.26 -24.42 -17.13
CA GLU A 150 21.47 -24.67 -18.54
C GLU A 150 20.33 -24.01 -19.34
N CYS A 151 20.70 -23.00 -20.13
CA CYS A 151 19.77 -22.17 -20.89
C CYS A 151 19.43 -22.83 -22.22
N CYS A 152 18.15 -23.09 -22.46
CA CYS A 152 17.63 -23.64 -23.72
C CYS A 152 16.91 -22.59 -24.60
N GLY A 153 16.59 -21.42 -24.04
CA GLY A 153 16.06 -20.29 -24.81
C GLY A 153 16.37 -18.95 -24.14
N ASP A 154 16.62 -17.91 -24.93
CA ASP A 154 16.86 -16.54 -24.48
C ASP A 154 16.22 -15.57 -25.47
N GLU A 155 15.05 -15.05 -25.11
CA GLU A 155 14.23 -14.27 -26.01
C GLU A 155 13.91 -12.89 -25.42
N GLN A 156 13.95 -11.88 -26.29
CA GLN A 156 13.70 -10.49 -25.90
C GLN A 156 12.20 -10.25 -25.68
N LEU A 157 11.88 -9.42 -24.69
CA LEU A 157 10.52 -8.94 -24.47
C LEU A 157 10.13 -7.91 -25.53
N THR A 158 9.07 -8.20 -26.27
CA THR A 158 8.50 -7.31 -27.27
C THR A 158 7.10 -6.84 -26.85
N PRO A 159 6.74 -5.56 -27.04
CA PRO A 159 5.40 -5.09 -26.69
C PRO A 159 4.34 -5.76 -27.56
N MET A 160 3.25 -6.24 -26.94
CA MET A 160 2.13 -6.87 -27.63
C MET A 160 0.86 -5.99 -27.51
N GLY A 161 0.25 -5.68 -28.65
CA GLY A 161 -0.99 -4.89 -28.74
C GLY A 161 -0.78 -3.38 -28.67
N THR A 162 -1.88 -2.62 -28.76
CA THR A 162 -1.87 -1.15 -28.79
C THR A 162 -2.01 -0.50 -27.41
N THR A 163 -2.48 -1.25 -26.41
CA THR A 163 -2.49 -0.83 -25.01
C THR A 163 -1.24 -1.36 -24.30
N VAL A 164 -0.25 -0.49 -24.12
CA VAL A 164 1.10 -0.75 -23.57
C VAL A 164 1.06 -1.28 -22.12
N LYS A 165 0.70 -2.56 -21.95
CA LYS A 165 0.64 -3.25 -20.65
C LYS A 165 1.03 -4.72 -20.70
N VAL A 166 1.40 -5.24 -21.87
CA VAL A 166 1.73 -6.66 -22.08
C VAL A 166 2.96 -6.75 -22.98
N TYR A 167 3.91 -7.57 -22.56
CA TYR A 167 5.15 -7.84 -23.29
C TYR A 167 5.28 -9.35 -23.47
N VAL A 168 5.80 -9.78 -24.63
CA VAL A 168 5.90 -11.19 -24.99
C VAL A 168 7.33 -11.51 -25.44
N ALA A 169 7.89 -12.55 -24.84
CA ALA A 169 9.03 -13.27 -25.37
C ALA A 169 8.47 -14.49 -26.12
N SER A 170 8.55 -14.47 -27.45
CA SER A 170 7.90 -15.48 -28.29
C SER A 170 8.82 -16.67 -28.52
N ASN A 171 8.26 -17.88 -28.58
CA ASN A 171 8.96 -19.12 -28.87
C ASN A 171 10.13 -19.42 -27.91
N VAL A 172 9.98 -19.12 -26.63
CA VAL A 172 11.04 -19.29 -25.62
C VAL A 172 11.52 -20.73 -25.46
N VAL A 173 10.66 -21.71 -25.75
CA VAL A 173 11.01 -23.14 -25.76
C VAL A 173 10.05 -23.89 -26.67
N LYS A 174 10.54 -24.87 -27.44
CA LYS A 174 9.69 -25.78 -28.21
C LYS A 174 9.14 -26.87 -27.30
N LYS A 175 7.95 -27.39 -27.62
CA LYS A 175 7.36 -28.48 -26.83
C LYS A 175 8.24 -29.73 -26.81
N ASP A 176 8.83 -30.09 -27.94
CA ASP A 176 9.66 -31.30 -28.03
C ASP A 176 10.91 -31.18 -27.14
N ASP A 177 11.57 -30.01 -27.16
CA ASP A 177 12.73 -29.72 -26.30
C ASP A 177 12.33 -29.74 -24.81
N LEU A 178 11.16 -29.17 -24.48
CA LEU A 178 10.61 -29.23 -23.12
C LEU A 178 10.34 -30.67 -22.67
N ASP A 179 9.71 -31.48 -23.53
CA ASP A 179 9.41 -32.88 -23.23
C ASP A 179 10.71 -33.70 -23.02
N GLU A 180 11.82 -33.32 -23.65
CA GLU A 180 13.14 -33.89 -23.37
C GLU A 180 13.72 -33.44 -22.03
N ILE A 181 13.66 -32.15 -21.72
CA ILE A 181 14.10 -31.58 -20.43
C ILE A 181 13.35 -32.25 -19.26
N LEU A 182 12.04 -32.43 -19.39
CA LEU A 182 11.20 -32.99 -18.33
C LEU A 182 11.38 -34.51 -18.12
N LYS A 183 12.17 -35.20 -18.97
CA LYS A 183 12.60 -36.58 -18.72
C LYS A 183 13.72 -36.67 -17.68
N THR A 184 14.54 -35.62 -17.57
CA THR A 184 15.75 -35.61 -16.72
C THR A 184 15.66 -34.58 -15.59
N SER A 185 14.74 -33.61 -15.68
CA SER A 185 14.49 -32.59 -14.66
C SER A 185 13.02 -32.54 -14.29
N ASP A 186 12.75 -32.33 -13.00
CA ASP A 186 11.38 -32.14 -12.51
C ASP A 186 10.84 -30.72 -12.76
N PHE A 187 11.71 -29.78 -13.15
CA PHE A 187 11.39 -28.37 -13.19
C PHE A 187 11.93 -27.63 -14.40
N LEU A 188 11.10 -26.75 -14.94
CA LEU A 188 11.50 -25.70 -15.88
C LEU A 188 11.67 -24.39 -15.10
N TYR A 189 12.76 -23.68 -15.36
CA TYR A 189 13.07 -22.39 -14.75
C TYR A 189 12.93 -21.27 -15.79
N LEU A 190 12.27 -20.17 -15.41
CA LEU A 190 12.16 -18.95 -16.20
C LEU A 190 12.88 -17.81 -15.48
N ASP A 191 14.00 -17.36 -16.01
CA ASP A 191 14.70 -16.16 -15.56
C ASP A 191 14.15 -14.96 -16.31
N VAL A 192 13.24 -14.22 -15.67
CA VAL A 192 12.61 -13.03 -16.24
C VAL A 192 13.39 -11.81 -15.81
N SER A 193 13.82 -11.00 -16.78
CA SER A 193 14.48 -9.72 -16.54
C SER A 193 13.67 -8.57 -17.14
N ILE A 194 13.44 -7.53 -16.34
CA ILE A 194 12.72 -6.31 -16.71
C ILE A 194 13.62 -5.12 -16.42
N VAL A 195 13.77 -4.24 -17.41
CA VAL A 195 14.57 -3.02 -17.31
C VAL A 195 13.65 -1.82 -17.40
N ILE A 196 13.72 -0.96 -16.38
CA ILE A 196 12.88 0.24 -16.25
C ILE A 196 13.78 1.44 -16.04
N ASN A 197 13.45 2.56 -16.69
CA ASN A 197 14.13 3.82 -16.47
C ASN A 197 13.94 4.29 -15.01
N LYS A 198 15.01 4.75 -14.37
CA LYS A 198 15.05 5.16 -12.97
C LYS A 198 14.05 6.27 -12.64
N ASP A 199 13.77 7.19 -13.57
CA ASP A 199 12.85 8.31 -13.35
C ASP A 199 11.42 7.86 -13.04
N TYR A 200 11.04 6.66 -13.48
CA TYR A 200 9.75 6.06 -13.13
C TYR A 200 9.57 5.87 -11.61
N PHE A 201 10.68 5.63 -10.89
CA PHE A 201 10.69 5.42 -9.44
C PHE A 201 10.88 6.72 -8.65
N ASN A 202 10.70 7.89 -9.26
CA ASN A 202 10.79 9.14 -8.52
C ASN A 202 9.52 9.35 -7.65
N ILE A 203 9.68 9.16 -6.34
CA ILE A 203 8.60 9.32 -5.35
C ILE A 203 8.06 10.75 -5.29
N ASP A 204 8.87 11.76 -5.64
CA ASP A 204 8.48 13.17 -5.62
C ASP A 204 7.41 13.48 -6.68
N ASN A 205 7.25 12.62 -7.70
CA ASN A 205 6.13 12.73 -8.66
C ASN A 205 4.76 12.43 -8.02
N PHE A 206 4.75 11.74 -6.87
CA PHE A 206 3.55 11.28 -6.17
C PHE A 206 3.31 12.03 -4.87
N VAL A 207 4.38 12.52 -4.26
CA VAL A 207 4.36 13.35 -3.06
C VAL A 207 4.32 14.81 -3.50
N LYS A 208 3.21 15.49 -3.24
CA LYS A 208 3.17 16.95 -3.38
C LYS A 208 3.68 17.56 -2.09
N ASN A 209 4.18 18.80 -2.15
CA ASN A 209 4.17 19.67 -0.99
C ASN A 209 2.74 19.60 -0.44
N ALA A 210 2.58 19.13 0.80
CA ALA A 210 1.31 19.25 1.50
C ALA A 210 0.91 20.72 1.33
N LEU A 211 -0.20 20.96 0.63
CA LEU A 211 -0.62 22.33 0.37
C LEU A 211 -0.80 22.97 1.73
N GLY A 212 0.10 23.92 2.04
CA GLY A 212 -0.01 24.73 3.23
C GLY A 212 -1.36 25.45 3.17
N THR A 213 -2.11 25.28 4.24
CA THR A 213 -3.16 26.14 4.77
C THR A 213 -3.25 27.47 4.03
N GLY A 214 -4.14 27.58 3.04
CA GLY A 214 -4.52 28.89 2.54
C GLY A 214 -5.13 29.64 3.72
N SER A 215 -4.65 30.87 4.01
CA SER A 215 -4.99 31.66 5.21
C SER A 215 -6.35 31.27 5.78
N GLY A 216 -6.32 30.55 6.90
CA GLY A 216 -7.48 29.86 7.43
C GLY A 216 -8.60 30.85 7.66
N LYS A 217 -9.80 30.55 7.15
CA LYS A 217 -10.98 31.34 7.50
C LYS A 217 -11.12 31.30 9.03
N ASN A 218 -11.43 32.42 9.67
CA ASN A 218 -11.71 32.46 11.11
C ASN A 218 -10.58 32.00 12.06
N GLU A 219 -9.29 32.01 11.67
CA GLU A 219 -8.16 31.58 12.52
C GLU A 219 -8.16 32.21 13.93
N MET A 220 -8.40 33.52 14.02
CA MET A 220 -8.47 34.22 15.32
C MET A 220 -9.63 33.70 16.19
N THR A 221 -10.77 33.38 15.58
CA THR A 221 -11.92 32.80 16.28
C THR A 221 -11.62 31.36 16.70
N LEU A 222 -10.99 30.56 15.83
CA LEU A 222 -10.57 29.20 16.14
C LEU A 222 -9.63 29.16 17.35
N ALA A 223 -8.62 30.02 17.40
CA ALA A 223 -7.68 30.07 18.53
C ALA A 223 -8.40 30.24 19.87
N THR A 224 -9.41 31.11 19.91
CA THR A 224 -10.25 31.33 21.09
C THR A 224 -11.10 30.10 21.46
N VAL A 225 -11.70 29.45 20.46
CA VAL A 225 -12.46 28.20 20.65
C VAL A 225 -11.54 27.09 21.20
N LEU A 226 -10.33 26.94 20.67
CA LEU A 226 -9.36 25.94 21.11
C LEU A 226 -8.82 26.20 22.52
N ARG A 227 -8.84 27.46 22.99
CA ARG A 227 -8.59 27.83 24.39
C ARG A 227 -9.76 27.58 25.33
N LYS A 228 -10.93 27.17 24.79
CA LYS A 228 -12.16 26.86 25.55
C LYS A 228 -12.73 28.07 26.29
N GLU A 229 -12.46 29.27 25.77
CA GLU A 229 -12.95 30.53 26.34
C GLU A 229 -14.38 30.80 25.86
N LYS A 230 -15.28 31.11 26.79
CA LYS A 230 -16.64 31.54 26.45
C LYS A 230 -16.63 33.03 26.13
N HIS A 231 -16.85 33.38 24.87
CA HIS A 231 -17.06 34.77 24.44
C HIS A 231 -18.54 35.05 24.21
N GLY A 232 -18.92 36.33 24.25
CA GLY A 232 -20.32 36.76 24.15
C GLY A 232 -21.01 36.38 22.84
N THR A 233 -20.24 36.04 21.80
CA THR A 233 -20.74 35.63 20.48
C THR A 233 -20.92 34.12 20.32
N CYS A 234 -20.46 33.30 21.28
CA CYS A 234 -20.63 31.85 21.21
C CYS A 234 -22.08 31.48 21.54
N ASP A 235 -22.72 30.71 20.68
CA ASP A 235 -24.15 30.40 20.71
C ASP A 235 -24.46 28.89 20.79
N PHE A 236 -23.43 28.07 20.95
CA PHE A 236 -23.54 26.61 21.07
C PHE A 236 -22.34 25.99 21.80
N VAL A 237 -22.47 24.74 22.25
CA VAL A 237 -21.41 24.02 22.98
C VAL A 237 -21.15 22.63 22.41
N PHE A 238 -19.89 22.30 22.17
CA PHE A 238 -19.44 20.94 21.92
C PHE A 238 -18.77 20.39 23.18
N THR A 239 -19.21 19.23 23.66
CA THR A 239 -18.61 18.53 24.80
C THR A 239 -17.95 17.27 24.33
N VAL A 240 -16.75 16.98 24.83
CA VAL A 240 -16.07 15.70 24.61
C VAL A 240 -15.77 14.99 25.92
N GLY A 241 -15.57 13.68 25.86
CA GLY A 241 -15.33 12.85 27.03
C GLY A 241 -16.60 12.40 27.75
N GLU A 242 -16.42 11.65 28.83
CA GLU A 242 -17.50 11.11 29.65
C GLU A 242 -17.54 11.82 31.00
N ALA A 243 -18.68 12.43 31.34
CA ALA A 243 -18.86 13.08 32.64
C ALA A 243 -18.61 12.10 33.81
N SER A 244 -18.95 10.81 33.65
CA SER A 244 -18.71 9.76 34.64
C SER A 244 -17.23 9.51 34.95
N LYS A 245 -16.32 9.89 34.04
CA LYS A 245 -14.85 9.77 34.21
C LYS A 245 -14.19 11.09 34.60
N ASN A 246 -14.98 12.14 34.92
CA ASN A 246 -14.51 13.50 35.23
C ASN A 246 -13.54 14.08 34.19
N ASN A 247 -13.68 13.66 32.92
CA ASN A 247 -12.83 14.12 31.82
C ASN A 247 -13.61 14.86 30.73
N ALA A 248 -14.83 15.33 31.06
CA ALA A 248 -15.65 16.10 30.16
C ALA A 248 -15.04 17.49 29.91
N VAL A 249 -14.91 17.88 28.64
CA VAL A 249 -14.34 19.16 28.23
C VAL A 249 -15.30 19.87 27.29
N ASP A 250 -15.60 21.13 27.59
CA ASP A 250 -16.49 21.98 26.81
C ASP A 250 -15.70 22.91 25.88
N PHE A 251 -16.16 22.99 24.63
CA PHE A 251 -15.75 23.95 23.62
C PHE A 251 -16.94 24.84 23.28
N PHE A 252 -16.78 26.15 23.47
CA PHE A 252 -17.81 27.14 23.11
C PHE A 252 -17.65 27.50 21.64
N VAL A 253 -18.68 27.24 20.83
CA VAL A 253 -18.61 27.30 19.37
C VAL A 253 -19.67 28.23 18.76
N HIS A 254 -19.57 28.48 17.46
CA HIS A 254 -20.39 29.42 16.69
C HIS A 254 -21.19 28.68 15.61
N LYS A 255 -22.52 28.65 15.72
CA LYS A 255 -23.39 27.98 14.74
C LYS A 255 -23.19 28.54 13.33
N SER A 256 -23.04 29.86 13.21
CA SER A 256 -22.91 30.56 11.93
C SER A 256 -21.69 30.12 11.11
N ILE A 257 -20.56 29.86 11.77
CA ILE A 257 -19.34 29.37 11.12
C ILE A 257 -19.49 27.88 10.80
N LEU A 258 -19.87 27.08 11.79
CA LEU A 258 -19.97 25.63 11.65
C LEU A 258 -20.99 25.19 10.58
N SER A 259 -22.07 25.94 10.40
CA SER A 259 -23.09 25.67 9.37
C SER A 259 -22.57 25.82 7.94
N GLN A 260 -21.52 26.63 7.73
CA GLN A 260 -20.96 26.85 6.40
C GLN A 260 -20.12 25.65 5.94
N THR A 261 -19.41 25.02 6.89
CA THR A 261 -18.49 23.92 6.62
C THR A 261 -19.15 22.55 6.77
N SER A 262 -20.24 22.45 7.54
CA SER A 262 -20.92 21.19 7.82
C SER A 262 -22.42 21.26 7.50
N PRO A 263 -22.87 20.60 6.41
CA PRO A 263 -24.30 20.47 6.09
C PRO A 263 -25.09 19.78 7.21
N THR A 264 -24.47 18.82 7.90
CA THR A 264 -25.10 18.12 9.02
C THR A 264 -25.33 19.05 10.21
N LEU A 265 -24.33 19.86 10.58
CA LEU A 265 -24.49 20.83 11.67
C LEU A 265 -25.52 21.91 11.31
N ALA A 266 -25.54 22.40 10.06
CA ALA A 266 -26.58 23.34 9.61
C ALA A 266 -28.00 22.77 9.78
N ASN A 267 -28.20 21.48 9.47
CA ASN A 267 -29.47 20.79 9.68
C ASN A 267 -29.80 20.61 11.18
N ILE A 268 -28.82 20.28 12.01
CA ILE A 268 -29.03 20.17 13.46
C ILE A 268 -29.42 21.53 14.06
N PHE A 269 -28.73 22.61 13.69
CA PHE A 269 -28.99 23.94 14.23
C PHE A 269 -30.31 24.56 13.75
N SER A 270 -30.79 24.17 12.58
CA SER A 270 -32.12 24.57 12.08
C SER A 270 -33.27 23.78 12.70
N GLY A 271 -32.99 22.76 13.52
CA GLY A 271 -34.01 21.92 14.17
C GLY A 271 -34.70 20.95 13.22
N THR A 272 -34.15 20.72 12.03
CA THR A 272 -34.81 19.95 10.95
C THR A 272 -34.58 18.44 11.02
N LYS A 273 -33.58 17.94 11.78
CA LYS A 273 -33.29 16.51 11.92
C LYS A 273 -32.71 16.12 13.27
N THR A 274 -33.18 15.01 13.83
CA THR A 274 -32.45 14.20 14.82
C THR A 274 -31.53 13.23 14.07
N VAL A 275 -30.21 13.33 14.26
CA VAL A 275 -29.26 12.34 13.72
C VAL A 275 -29.16 11.21 14.73
N SER A 276 -29.76 10.05 14.42
CA SER A 276 -29.61 8.85 15.26
C SER A 276 -28.26 8.21 14.97
N THR A 277 -27.29 8.44 15.85
CA THR A 277 -25.93 7.88 15.77
C THR A 277 -25.38 7.68 17.18
N ASP A 278 -24.49 6.70 17.34
CA ASP A 278 -23.74 6.50 18.58
C ASP A 278 -22.55 7.46 18.70
N GLN A 279 -22.15 8.15 17.62
CA GLN A 279 -20.97 9.00 17.60
C GLN A 279 -21.19 10.38 18.26
N LEU A 280 -22.43 10.87 18.33
CA LEU A 280 -22.79 12.14 18.95
C LEU A 280 -24.18 12.11 19.58
N CYS A 281 -24.39 12.91 20.62
CA CYS A 281 -25.67 13.09 21.29
C CYS A 281 -26.06 14.57 21.27
N ILE A 282 -27.27 14.88 20.80
CA ILE A 282 -27.77 16.26 20.70
C ILE A 282 -28.65 16.54 21.92
N ILE A 283 -28.28 17.56 22.71
CA ILE A 283 -29.04 18.03 23.87
C ILE A 283 -29.63 19.40 23.51
N SER A 284 -30.82 19.36 22.89
CA SER A 284 -31.43 20.54 22.25
C SER A 284 -31.74 21.68 23.23
N ASN A 285 -32.18 21.36 24.45
CA ASN A 285 -32.48 22.33 25.50
C ASN A 285 -31.23 23.06 26.04
N GLU A 286 -30.03 22.50 25.83
CA GLU A 286 -28.77 23.09 26.28
C GLU A 286 -27.97 23.73 25.14
N ASN A 287 -28.47 23.73 23.90
CA ASN A 287 -27.69 24.12 22.73
C ASN A 287 -26.33 23.38 22.69
N ARG A 288 -26.37 22.06 22.90
CA ARG A 288 -25.17 21.24 23.09
C ARG A 288 -25.15 20.00 22.21
N ILE A 289 -23.97 19.65 21.72
CA ILE A 289 -23.68 18.30 21.18
C ILE A 289 -22.57 17.68 22.02
N VAL A 290 -22.77 16.42 22.43
CA VAL A 290 -21.80 15.63 23.19
C VAL A 290 -21.19 14.57 22.27
N PHE A 291 -19.86 14.49 22.25
CA PHE A 291 -19.07 13.49 21.53
C PHE A 291 -18.36 12.58 22.55
N PRO A 292 -19.03 11.52 23.03
CA PRO A 292 -18.61 10.79 24.21
C PRO A 292 -17.27 10.06 24.05
N PHE A 293 -16.91 9.67 22.81
CA PHE A 293 -15.72 8.87 22.53
C PHE A 293 -14.50 9.68 22.08
N LEU A 294 -14.66 11.00 21.90
CA LEU A 294 -13.56 11.87 21.50
C LEU A 294 -12.78 12.36 22.72
N SER A 295 -11.46 12.48 22.57
CA SER A 295 -10.62 13.23 23.51
C SER A 295 -10.59 14.72 23.16
N GLU A 296 -10.05 15.55 24.06
CA GLU A 296 -9.81 16.98 23.79
C GLU A 296 -8.99 17.18 22.50
N ASN A 297 -7.93 16.39 22.30
CA ASN A 297 -7.09 16.49 21.11
C ASN A 297 -7.83 16.10 19.83
N ASP A 298 -8.71 15.10 19.90
CA ASP A 298 -9.48 14.66 18.73
C ASP A 298 -10.46 15.77 18.29
N MET A 299 -11.08 16.45 19.25
CA MET A 299 -11.98 17.58 18.97
C MET A 299 -11.24 18.79 18.43
N LYS A 300 -10.02 19.08 18.91
CA LYS A 300 -9.20 20.17 18.38
C LYS A 300 -8.99 20.01 16.88
N ILE A 301 -8.64 18.81 16.42
CA ILE A 301 -8.45 18.51 14.99
C ILE A 301 -9.74 18.73 14.18
N ILE A 302 -10.88 18.27 14.70
CA ILE A 302 -12.18 18.44 14.05
C ILE A 302 -12.55 19.93 13.97
N LEU A 303 -12.36 20.68 15.05
CA LEU A 303 -12.65 22.11 15.11
C LEU A 303 -11.72 22.91 14.21
N THR A 304 -10.44 22.56 14.13
CA THR A 304 -9.50 23.17 13.18
C THR A 304 -10.06 23.07 11.77
N TYR A 305 -10.42 21.87 11.32
CA TYR A 305 -11.03 21.69 10.00
C TYR A 305 -12.32 22.48 9.83
N LEU A 306 -13.24 22.42 10.80
CA LEU A 306 -14.55 23.07 10.67
C LEU A 306 -14.47 24.60 10.62
N TYR A 307 -13.47 25.21 11.27
CA TYR A 307 -13.33 26.67 11.31
C TYR A 307 -12.45 27.22 10.19
N SER A 308 -11.27 26.63 9.98
CA SER A 308 -10.28 27.14 9.03
C SER A 308 -10.27 26.42 7.70
N GLY A 309 -10.80 25.19 7.64
CA GLY A 309 -10.65 24.29 6.51
C GLY A 309 -9.31 23.54 6.52
N ASP A 310 -8.45 23.79 7.51
CA ASP A 310 -7.15 23.15 7.60
C ASP A 310 -7.28 21.71 8.06
N VAL A 311 -6.51 20.83 7.42
CA VAL A 311 -6.52 19.42 7.72
C VAL A 311 -5.27 19.08 8.52
N GLU A 312 -5.45 18.60 9.75
CA GLU A 312 -4.36 18.12 10.60
C GLU A 312 -4.39 16.59 10.71
N LEU A 313 -3.21 15.96 10.84
CA LEU A 313 -3.10 14.53 11.10
C LEU A 313 -3.56 14.19 12.53
N PRO A 314 -4.51 13.24 12.69
CA PRO A 314 -4.78 12.63 13.98
C PRO A 314 -3.56 11.94 14.57
N LYS A 315 -3.58 11.79 15.90
CA LYS A 315 -2.73 10.79 16.56
C LYS A 315 -3.05 9.40 16.01
N PHE A 316 -2.07 8.51 16.05
CA PHE A 316 -2.15 7.21 15.39
C PHE A 316 -3.34 6.34 15.84
N ASP A 317 -3.74 6.46 17.10
CA ASP A 317 -4.86 5.78 17.75
C ASP A 317 -6.20 6.53 17.62
N SER A 318 -6.20 7.67 16.93
CA SER A 318 -7.37 8.55 16.78
C SER A 318 -7.98 8.59 15.38
N TYR A 319 -7.34 8.00 14.36
CA TYR A 319 -7.84 8.02 12.98
C TYR A 319 -9.27 7.51 12.84
N ALA A 320 -9.59 6.36 13.46
CA ALA A 320 -10.93 5.79 13.39
C ALA A 320 -11.97 6.69 14.08
N LYS A 321 -11.63 7.25 15.25
CA LYS A 321 -12.53 8.13 16.02
C LYS A 321 -12.83 9.43 15.27
N VAL A 322 -11.78 10.13 14.85
CA VAL A 322 -11.88 11.39 14.12
C VAL A 322 -12.56 11.17 12.77
N GLY A 323 -12.16 10.12 12.02
CA GLY A 323 -12.75 9.80 10.71
C GLY A 323 -14.24 9.48 10.77
N ARG A 324 -14.72 8.77 11.80
CA ARG A 324 -16.15 8.48 12.00
C ARG A 324 -16.97 9.73 12.28
N VAL A 325 -16.42 10.68 13.04
CA VAL A 325 -17.14 11.92 13.32
C VAL A 325 -17.13 12.82 12.09
N LEU A 326 -15.99 12.98 11.41
CA LEU A 326 -15.91 13.75 10.17
C LEU A 326 -16.86 13.20 9.11
N SER A 327 -16.98 11.87 8.95
CA SER A 327 -17.90 11.29 7.95
C SER A 327 -19.38 11.59 8.21
N ILE A 328 -19.75 11.96 9.43
CA ILE A 328 -21.09 12.43 9.79
C ILE A 328 -21.21 13.93 9.54
N LEU A 329 -20.18 14.70 9.88
CA LEU A 329 -20.25 16.16 9.88
C LEU A 329 -20.07 16.76 8.47
N VAL A 330 -19.16 16.24 7.65
CA VAL A 330 -18.75 16.89 6.40
C VAL A 330 -19.35 16.20 5.18
N SER A 331 -19.31 16.88 4.02
CA SER A 331 -19.77 16.26 2.77
C SER A 331 -18.84 15.12 2.34
N LYS A 332 -19.33 14.22 1.49
CA LYS A 332 -18.51 13.13 0.93
C LYS A 332 -17.28 13.66 0.17
N ASN A 333 -17.42 14.78 -0.55
CA ASN A 333 -16.33 15.35 -1.34
C ASN A 333 -15.25 15.93 -0.43
N ASP A 334 -15.65 16.63 0.62
CA ASP A 334 -14.75 17.19 1.62
C ASP A 334 -14.00 16.07 2.36
N LEU A 335 -14.71 15.02 2.75
CA LEU A 335 -14.13 13.85 3.42
C LEU A 335 -13.04 13.18 2.56
N LEU A 336 -13.25 13.05 1.25
CA LEU A 336 -12.25 12.49 0.33
C LEU A 336 -11.02 13.39 0.24
N GLU A 337 -11.18 14.71 0.23
CA GLU A 337 -10.04 15.64 0.21
C GLU A 337 -9.28 15.64 1.55
N ILE A 338 -9.97 15.51 2.69
CA ILE A 338 -9.33 15.32 4.00
C ILE A 338 -8.43 14.09 3.99
N PHE A 339 -8.93 12.93 3.54
CA PHE A 339 -8.12 11.71 3.51
C PHE A 339 -6.92 11.83 2.55
N LYS A 340 -7.10 12.52 1.43
CA LYS A 340 -6.00 12.80 0.49
C LYS A 340 -4.93 13.69 1.12
N GLN A 341 -5.32 14.69 1.92
CA GLN A 341 -4.37 15.52 2.66
C GLN A 341 -3.69 14.74 3.79
N TRP A 342 -4.40 13.88 4.52
CA TRP A 342 -3.80 12.98 5.51
C TRP A 342 -2.77 12.05 4.86
N ASP A 343 -3.07 11.48 3.69
CA ASP A 343 -2.13 10.59 2.99
C ASP A 343 -0.85 11.34 2.59
N GLN A 344 -0.98 12.59 2.12
CA GLN A 344 0.18 13.40 1.73
C GLN A 344 1.00 13.86 2.93
N GLN A 345 0.36 14.31 4.02
CA GLN A 345 1.08 14.75 5.22
C GLN A 345 1.82 13.60 5.89
N MET A 346 1.19 12.43 6.02
CA MET A 346 1.83 11.25 6.61
C MET A 346 2.96 10.70 5.72
N ALA A 347 2.78 10.69 4.40
CA ALA A 347 3.85 10.34 3.46
C ALA A 347 5.06 11.26 3.59
N ASN A 348 4.84 12.59 3.59
CA ASN A 348 5.92 13.57 3.78
C ASN A 348 6.64 13.36 5.11
N PHE A 349 5.90 13.23 6.22
CA PHE A 349 6.45 12.97 7.55
C PHE A 349 7.36 11.72 7.58
N LEU A 350 6.93 10.61 6.98
CA LEU A 350 7.72 9.39 6.91
C LEU A 350 8.97 9.53 6.03
N LEU A 351 8.87 10.24 4.91
CA LEU A 351 10.01 10.47 4.02
C LEU A 351 11.04 11.40 4.65
N ASP A 352 10.60 12.44 5.36
CA ASP A 352 11.48 13.35 6.09
C ASP A 352 12.23 12.63 7.21
N LEU A 353 11.51 11.83 8.03
CA LEU A 353 12.15 10.97 9.02
C LEU A 353 13.15 9.99 8.39
N ASN A 354 12.89 9.51 7.17
CA ASN A 354 13.77 8.54 6.51
C ASN A 354 15.09 9.19 6.08
N ARG A 355 15.07 10.49 5.81
CA ARG A 355 16.25 11.29 5.51
C ARG A 355 17.05 11.62 6.77
N GLU A 356 16.41 11.72 7.93
CA GLU A 356 17.08 11.95 9.23
C GLU A 356 17.93 10.76 9.70
N ASN A 357 17.65 9.56 9.19
CA ASN A 357 18.41 8.33 9.46
C ASN A 357 18.48 7.92 10.96
N ASP A 358 17.40 8.16 11.70
CA ASP A 358 17.19 7.69 13.08
C ASP A 358 16.28 6.45 13.09
N ASP A 359 16.89 5.27 13.18
CA ASP A 359 16.19 3.98 13.07
C ASP A 359 15.10 3.79 14.15
N GLU A 360 15.38 4.14 15.41
CA GLU A 360 14.42 3.89 16.49
C GLU A 360 13.18 4.77 16.34
N LYS A 361 13.38 6.05 16.06
CA LYS A 361 12.28 6.98 15.77
C LYS A 361 11.53 6.56 14.51
N MET A 362 12.25 6.16 13.47
CA MET A 362 11.66 5.73 12.21
C MET A 362 10.76 4.50 12.39
N ILE A 363 11.24 3.45 13.05
CA ILE A 363 10.47 2.22 13.29
C ILE A 363 9.23 2.55 14.12
N THR A 364 9.37 3.36 15.16
CA THR A 364 8.26 3.78 16.02
C THR A 364 7.20 4.57 15.24
N ALA A 365 7.62 5.56 14.45
CA ALA A 365 6.74 6.35 13.60
C ALA A 365 6.04 5.49 12.53
N THR A 366 6.76 4.54 11.95
CA THR A 366 6.24 3.64 10.91
C THR A 366 5.19 2.69 11.46
N VAL A 367 5.42 2.08 12.64
CA VAL A 367 4.42 1.21 13.29
C VAL A 367 3.17 1.99 13.65
N LYS A 368 3.32 3.20 14.22
CA LYS A 368 2.19 4.11 14.49
C LYS A 368 1.43 4.44 13.20
N SER A 369 2.13 4.75 12.13
CA SER A 369 1.52 5.04 10.82
C SER A 369 0.75 3.84 10.27
N LEU A 370 1.30 2.62 10.36
CA LEU A 370 0.58 1.41 9.95
C LEU A 370 -0.69 1.18 10.77
N ILE A 371 -0.67 1.45 12.08
CA ILE A 371 -1.88 1.37 12.92
C ILE A 371 -2.92 2.39 12.45
N ALA A 372 -2.50 3.64 12.22
CA ALA A 372 -3.37 4.71 11.70
C ALA A 372 -4.00 4.33 10.35
N ILE A 373 -3.19 3.84 9.42
CA ILE A 373 -3.59 3.45 8.07
C ILE A 373 -4.63 2.33 8.09
N TYR A 374 -4.43 1.31 8.92
CA TYR A 374 -5.36 0.18 9.03
C TYR A 374 -6.62 0.53 9.83
N SER A 375 -6.59 1.63 10.58
CA SER A 375 -7.75 2.18 11.29
C SER A 375 -8.61 3.10 10.41
N ALA A 376 -8.03 3.64 9.34
CA ALA A 376 -8.74 4.46 8.35
C ALA A 376 -9.56 3.58 7.37
N PRO A 377 -10.57 4.14 6.69
CA PRO A 377 -11.29 3.43 5.65
C PRO A 377 -10.35 2.85 4.58
N PHE A 378 -10.66 1.66 4.09
CA PHE A 378 -9.83 1.03 3.05
C PHE A 378 -9.72 1.93 1.82
N GLY A 379 -8.49 2.12 1.33
CA GLY A 379 -8.18 3.00 0.20
C GLY A 379 -7.97 4.47 0.55
N ALA A 380 -8.07 4.87 1.83
CA ALA A 380 -7.90 6.26 2.25
C ALA A 380 -6.44 6.76 2.19
N LEU A 381 -5.49 5.92 2.61
CA LEU A 381 -4.08 6.30 2.82
C LEU A 381 -3.10 5.39 2.03
N PRO A 382 -3.27 5.23 0.71
CA PRO A 382 -2.45 4.29 -0.05
C PRO A 382 -0.96 4.66 -0.07
N LEU A 383 -0.59 5.95 -0.21
CA LEU A 383 0.81 6.42 -0.31
C LEU A 383 1.59 6.15 0.95
N SER A 384 1.05 6.60 2.06
CA SER A 384 1.59 6.36 3.39
C SER A 384 1.74 4.88 3.67
N LYS A 385 0.79 4.04 3.21
CA LYS A 385 0.88 2.58 3.37
C LYS A 385 2.06 1.97 2.65
N ARG A 386 2.30 2.36 1.40
CA ARG A 386 3.43 1.80 0.63
C ARG A 386 4.76 2.21 1.24
N ILE A 387 4.91 3.48 1.60
CA ILE A 387 6.11 4.00 2.27
C ILE A 387 6.32 3.25 3.58
N SER A 388 5.30 3.19 4.44
CA SER A 388 5.40 2.52 5.75
C SER A 388 5.75 1.03 5.63
N VAL A 389 5.10 0.32 4.70
CA VAL A 389 5.37 -1.10 4.45
C VAL A 389 6.80 -1.32 3.96
N ALA A 390 7.27 -0.49 3.03
CA ALA A 390 8.61 -0.61 2.49
C ALA A 390 9.70 -0.29 3.51
N ILE A 391 9.55 0.79 4.30
CA ILE A 391 10.47 1.15 5.37
C ILE A 391 10.59 0.01 6.37
N LEU A 392 9.46 -0.47 6.93
CA LEU A 392 9.51 -1.52 7.95
C LEU A 392 10.03 -2.83 7.39
N ALA A 393 9.69 -3.18 6.14
CA ALA A 393 10.21 -4.38 5.49
C ALA A 393 11.74 -4.32 5.29
N SER A 394 12.28 -3.16 4.87
CA SER A 394 13.73 -2.93 4.75
C SER A 394 14.41 -3.04 6.12
N LYS A 395 13.86 -2.40 7.16
CA LYS A 395 14.44 -2.45 8.51
C LYS A 395 14.40 -3.85 9.11
N ILE A 396 13.33 -4.62 8.91
CA ILE A 396 13.29 -6.05 9.28
C ILE A 396 14.38 -6.82 8.51
N ASN A 397 14.63 -6.51 7.23
CA ASN A 397 15.70 -7.16 6.48
C ASN A 397 17.09 -6.86 7.06
N GLU A 398 17.39 -5.59 7.30
CA GLU A 398 18.65 -5.11 7.87
C GLU A 398 18.93 -5.73 9.24
N TYR A 399 17.92 -5.85 10.09
CA TYR A 399 18.08 -6.36 11.45
C TYR A 399 18.07 -7.89 11.56
N ASN A 400 17.52 -8.60 10.57
CA ASN A 400 17.54 -10.07 10.55
C ASN A 400 18.98 -10.63 10.60
N VAL A 401 19.93 -9.96 9.95
CA VAL A 401 21.34 -10.40 9.92
C VAL A 401 22.07 -10.06 11.22
N THR A 402 21.71 -8.95 11.86
CA THR A 402 22.32 -8.55 13.14
C THR A 402 21.70 -9.24 14.35
N GLN A 403 20.64 -10.04 14.16
CA GLN A 403 19.84 -10.69 15.22
C GLN A 403 19.31 -9.73 16.30
N LYS A 404 19.28 -8.43 16.00
CA LYS A 404 18.71 -7.41 16.88
C LYS A 404 17.20 -7.40 16.77
N ASN A 405 16.49 -7.25 17.89
CA ASN A 405 15.04 -7.15 17.85
C ASN A 405 14.63 -5.70 17.54
N ILE A 406 14.00 -5.50 16.38
CA ILE A 406 13.55 -4.18 15.90
C ILE A 406 12.46 -3.53 16.78
N PHE A 407 11.81 -4.32 17.64
CA PHE A 407 10.73 -3.89 18.53
C PHE A 407 11.19 -3.83 20.00
N GLU A 408 12.47 -3.50 20.23
CA GLU A 408 13.03 -3.47 21.58
C GLU A 408 12.55 -2.30 22.43
N SER A 409 12.21 -1.16 21.82
CA SER A 409 11.84 0.03 22.59
C SER A 409 10.61 -0.23 23.47
N GLN A 410 10.65 0.28 24.71
CA GLN A 410 9.57 0.09 25.68
C GLN A 410 8.23 0.64 25.14
N GLU A 411 8.30 1.75 24.41
CA GLU A 411 7.15 2.34 23.75
C GLU A 411 6.53 1.40 22.71
N LEU A 412 7.34 0.85 21.79
CA LEU A 412 6.87 -0.07 20.75
C LEU A 412 6.25 -1.33 21.34
N ARG A 413 6.87 -1.94 22.35
CA ARG A 413 6.27 -3.10 23.06
C ARG A 413 4.91 -2.75 23.66
N GLY A 414 4.80 -1.56 24.26
CA GLY A 414 3.53 -1.05 24.79
C GLY A 414 2.48 -0.82 23.69
N ILE A 415 2.87 -0.37 22.51
CA ILE A 415 1.96 -0.17 21.37
C ILE A 415 1.51 -1.52 20.80
N ILE A 416 2.44 -2.43 20.52
CA ILE A 416 2.19 -3.73 19.90
C ILE A 416 1.24 -4.58 20.76
N SER A 417 1.48 -4.62 22.07
CA SER A 417 0.63 -5.35 23.02
C SER A 417 -0.81 -4.82 23.10
N ARG A 418 -1.01 -3.50 22.93
CA ARG A 418 -2.34 -2.87 22.96
C ARG A 418 -3.09 -2.96 21.64
N CYS A 419 -2.38 -2.85 20.51
CA CYS A 419 -3.02 -2.62 19.21
C CYS A 419 -3.17 -3.88 18.35
N ASN A 420 -2.49 -4.99 18.66
CA ASN A 420 -2.35 -6.17 17.79
C ASN A 420 -2.04 -5.80 16.32
N ILE A 421 -0.76 -5.84 15.97
CA ILE A 421 -0.29 -5.42 14.65
C ILE A 421 -0.09 -6.57 13.65
N ASP A 422 -0.64 -7.76 13.92
CA ASP A 422 -0.39 -8.96 13.10
C ASP A 422 -0.76 -8.74 11.63
N ARG A 423 -1.89 -8.07 11.38
CA ARG A 423 -2.37 -7.78 10.02
C ARG A 423 -1.42 -6.83 9.27
N GLN A 424 -0.88 -5.84 9.98
CA GLN A 424 0.09 -4.88 9.45
C GLN A 424 1.40 -5.59 9.14
N LEU A 425 1.89 -6.41 10.07
CA LEU A 425 3.11 -7.22 9.90
C LEU A 425 2.99 -8.22 8.75
N ASN A 426 1.83 -8.86 8.58
CA ASN A 426 1.62 -9.77 7.44
C ASN A 426 1.81 -9.05 6.09
N SER A 427 1.31 -7.81 5.97
CA SER A 427 1.50 -7.03 4.74
C SER A 427 2.95 -6.58 4.53
N VAL A 428 3.67 -6.34 5.63
CA VAL A 428 5.10 -6.00 5.62
C VAL A 428 5.94 -7.21 5.19
N MET A 429 5.65 -8.39 5.76
CA MET A 429 6.35 -9.63 5.44
C MET A 429 6.08 -10.11 4.02
N GLU A 430 4.84 -9.98 3.53
CA GLU A 430 4.52 -10.27 2.13
C GLU A 430 5.32 -9.35 1.19
N PHE A 431 5.34 -8.05 1.45
CA PHE A 431 6.14 -7.11 0.66
C PHE A 431 7.63 -7.44 0.71
N LYS A 432 8.17 -7.71 1.90
CA LYS A 432 9.56 -8.13 2.11
C LYS A 432 9.90 -9.33 1.24
N TYR A 433 9.08 -10.39 1.31
CA TYR A 433 9.27 -11.63 0.54
C TYR A 433 9.38 -11.35 -0.97
N HIS A 434 8.51 -10.51 -1.50
CA HIS A 434 8.54 -10.15 -2.92
C HIS A 434 9.79 -9.37 -3.36
N VAL A 435 10.27 -8.46 -2.52
CA VAL A 435 11.47 -7.68 -2.81
C VAL A 435 12.71 -8.56 -2.76
N ILE A 436 12.86 -9.39 -1.72
CA ILE A 436 14.07 -10.20 -1.56
C ILE A 436 14.26 -11.24 -2.67
N CYS A 437 13.15 -11.70 -3.27
CA CYS A 437 13.16 -12.66 -4.39
C CYS A 437 13.47 -12.01 -5.76
N THR A 438 13.70 -10.69 -5.81
CA THR A 438 13.96 -9.96 -7.05
C THR A 438 15.32 -9.28 -6.99
N LYS A 439 16.25 -9.70 -7.85
CA LYS A 439 17.55 -9.06 -8.02
C LYS A 439 17.34 -7.65 -8.55
N LYS A 440 18.08 -6.67 -8.03
CA LYS A 440 18.05 -5.27 -8.48
C LYS A 440 19.47 -4.76 -8.76
N GLU A 441 19.72 -4.28 -9.98
CA GLU A 441 21.05 -3.79 -10.39
C GLU A 441 20.98 -2.66 -11.43
N TYR A 442 22.02 -1.83 -11.51
CA TYR A 442 22.17 -0.90 -12.64
C TYR A 442 22.55 -1.67 -13.91
N VAL A 443 21.90 -1.32 -15.02
CA VAL A 443 22.14 -1.92 -16.34
C VAL A 443 22.33 -0.83 -17.39
N LYS A 444 23.18 -1.06 -18.38
CA LYS A 444 23.46 -0.07 -19.44
C LYS A 444 22.30 0.05 -20.43
#